data_AF-A0A8H6I9L3-F1
#
_entry.id   AF-A0A8H6I9L3-F1
#
_cell.length_a   1.000
_cell.length_b   1.000
_cell.length_c   1.000
_cell.angle_alpha   90.00
_cell.angle_beta   90.00
_cell.angle_gamma   90.00
#
_symmetry.space_group_name_H-M   'P 1'
#
loop_
_entity.id
_entity.type
_entity.pdbx_description
1 polymer ?
#
loop_
_entity_poly.entity_id
_entity_poly.type
_entity_poly.pdbx_seq_one_letter_code
_entity_poly.pdbx_strand_id
1 'polypeptide(L)'
;MVNAKKYHTADEIRAANAAKSKRYYDRYLLDYSPTKYSSHYTGTSYKEEINEARRLKYRAKKSVNGQKVGTSNRATPRKALSTSARVSEGEKITREESTRRETLSRALVKGRNQVTAFRYQVPGSVREYFDKLCGRFTSDLGAYDHCVAITFLSHRLEKIGKIMDTMDTVVSEVYQLSGCDEDWKSLDEDRKKMRRVCTWGEELSAMAGLVPDEFLHDFKTKALAYQIQLRHDDLLI
;
A
#
# COMPACT_ATOMS: atom_id res chain seq x y z
N MET A 1 -33.87 25.47 -6.64
CA MET A 1 -32.49 25.76 -7.09
C MET A 1 -31.75 26.40 -5.92
N VAL A 2 -30.76 25.72 -5.35
CA VAL A 2 -29.97 26.28 -4.23
C VAL A 2 -28.77 27.00 -4.85
N ASN A 3 -28.72 28.32 -4.73
CA ASN A 3 -27.60 29.12 -5.21
C ASN A 3 -26.32 28.71 -4.48
N ALA A 4 -25.30 28.29 -5.24
CA ALA A 4 -23.99 28.02 -4.72
C ALA A 4 -23.40 29.31 -4.13
N LYS A 5 -23.20 29.35 -2.81
CA LYS A 5 -22.50 30.46 -2.16
C LYS A 5 -21.08 30.53 -2.70
N LYS A 6 -20.71 31.64 -3.32
CA LYS A 6 -19.32 31.93 -3.67
C LYS A 6 -18.58 32.28 -2.38
N TYR A 7 -17.55 31.52 -2.06
CA TYR A 7 -16.65 31.80 -0.94
C TYR A 7 -15.62 32.81 -1.42
N HIS A 8 -15.41 33.89 -0.67
CA HIS A 8 -14.60 35.03 -1.12
C HIS A 8 -13.24 35.10 -0.42
N THR A 9 -13.04 34.36 0.67
CA THR A 9 -11.77 34.35 1.41
C THR A 9 -11.20 32.94 1.61
N ALA A 10 -9.88 32.86 1.80
CA ALA A 10 -9.18 31.59 2.03
C ALA A 10 -9.64 30.88 3.32
N ASP A 11 -10.09 31.62 4.32
CA ASP A 11 -10.61 31.08 5.59
C ASP A 11 -12.00 30.48 5.42
N GLU A 12 -12.86 31.09 4.61
CA GLU A 12 -14.16 30.52 4.25
C GLU A 12 -14.01 29.23 3.45
N ILE A 13 -13.02 29.15 2.55
CA ILE A 13 -12.73 27.92 1.80
C ILE A 13 -12.22 26.82 2.74
N ARG A 14 -11.33 27.16 3.70
CA ARG A 14 -10.84 26.20 4.70
C ARG A 14 -11.96 25.69 5.59
N ALA A 15 -12.83 26.57 6.08
CA ALA A 15 -13.98 26.20 6.90
C ALA A 15 -14.99 25.34 6.13
N ALA A 16 -15.25 25.67 4.86
CA ALA A 16 -16.15 24.89 3.99
C ALA A 16 -15.61 23.50 3.69
N ASN A 17 -14.30 23.38 3.41
CA ASN A 17 -13.65 22.08 3.19
C ASN A 17 -13.59 21.23 4.47
N ALA A 18 -13.32 21.85 5.63
CA ALA A 18 -13.38 21.16 6.91
C ALA A 18 -14.80 20.66 7.23
N ALA A 19 -15.83 21.47 6.96
CA ALA A 19 -17.22 21.07 7.14
C ALA A 19 -17.66 19.97 6.16
N LYS A 20 -17.14 19.97 4.92
CA LYS A 20 -17.38 18.92 3.92
C LYS A 20 -16.72 17.61 4.32
N SER A 21 -15.46 17.65 4.76
CA SER A 21 -14.77 16.47 5.31
C SER A 21 -15.47 15.94 6.56
N LYS A 22 -15.91 16.80 7.47
CA LYS A 22 -16.66 16.38 8.66
C LYS A 22 -17.97 15.67 8.29
N ARG A 23 -18.75 16.22 7.34
CA ARG A 23 -19.98 15.57 6.85
C ARG A 23 -19.71 14.24 6.15
N TYR A 24 -18.57 14.11 5.47
CA TYR A 24 -18.13 12.85 4.89
C TYR A 24 -17.85 11.83 6.01
N TYR A 25 -17.01 12.17 6.99
CA TYR A 25 -16.71 11.26 8.10
C TYR A 25 -17.92 10.91 8.97
N ASP A 26 -18.79 11.86 9.29
CA ASP A 26 -19.99 11.61 10.09
C ASP A 26 -20.97 10.66 9.37
N ARG A 27 -21.07 10.75 8.03
CA ARG A 27 -21.89 9.82 7.23
C ARG A 27 -21.29 8.41 7.20
N TYR A 28 -19.97 8.29 7.07
CA TYR A 28 -19.30 6.97 6.99
C TYR A 28 -19.08 6.31 8.36
N LEU A 29 -19.06 7.05 9.48
CA LEU A 29 -19.00 6.46 10.82
C LEU A 29 -20.35 5.93 11.32
N LEU A 30 -21.48 6.48 10.85
CA LEU A 30 -22.82 6.01 11.25
C LEU A 30 -23.20 4.66 10.62
N ASP A 31 -22.65 4.33 9.45
CA ASP A 31 -22.83 3.01 8.81
C ASP A 31 -21.84 1.95 9.33
N TYR A 32 -20.77 2.38 10.03
CA TYR A 32 -19.78 1.52 10.67
C TYR A 32 -20.07 1.34 12.17
N SER A 33 -21.32 1.05 12.55
CA SER A 33 -21.61 0.61 13.92
C SER A 33 -21.06 -0.82 14.09
N PRO A 34 -20.07 -1.09 14.97
CA PRO A 34 -19.48 -2.42 15.13
C PRO A 34 -20.43 -3.46 15.74
N THR A 35 -21.64 -3.06 16.14
CA THR A 35 -22.56 -3.86 16.96
C THR A 35 -23.38 -4.87 16.16
N LYS A 36 -23.40 -4.83 14.81
CA LYS A 36 -24.12 -5.83 13.99
C LYS A 36 -23.28 -7.05 13.54
N TYR A 37 -21.96 -7.04 13.73
CA TYR A 37 -21.06 -8.15 13.35
C TYR A 37 -20.36 -8.83 14.55
N SER A 38 -20.91 -8.68 15.76
CA SER A 38 -20.26 -9.10 17.02
C SER A 38 -20.84 -10.38 17.66
N SER A 39 -21.36 -11.36 16.91
CA SER A 39 -21.86 -12.60 17.54
C SER A 39 -21.21 -13.92 17.09
N HIS A 40 -20.28 -13.95 16.12
CA HIS A 40 -19.77 -15.25 15.62
C HIS A 40 -18.26 -15.41 15.45
N TYR A 41 -17.41 -14.52 15.98
CA TYR A 41 -15.95 -14.75 15.97
C TYR A 41 -15.32 -14.39 17.32
N THR A 42 -15.20 -15.37 18.21
CA THR A 42 -14.34 -15.29 19.39
C THR A 42 -12.86 -15.40 18.96
N GLY A 43 -12.32 -14.26 18.50
CA GLY A 43 -10.99 -14.11 17.92
C GLY A 43 -9.80 -14.19 18.89
N THR A 44 -9.81 -15.11 19.85
CA THR A 44 -8.66 -15.38 20.73
C THR A 44 -7.86 -16.60 20.27
N SER A 45 -8.53 -17.67 19.81
CA SER A 45 -7.88 -18.93 19.42
C SER A 45 -6.98 -18.81 18.17
N TYR A 46 -7.42 -18.12 17.12
CA TYR A 46 -6.67 -18.03 15.85
C TYR A 46 -5.38 -17.18 15.95
N LYS A 47 -5.41 -16.11 16.76
CA LYS A 47 -4.23 -15.26 17.00
C LYS A 47 -3.18 -15.98 17.83
N GLU A 48 -3.59 -16.87 18.75
CA GLU A 48 -2.69 -17.68 19.56
C GLU A 48 -2.02 -18.79 18.73
N GLU A 49 -2.76 -19.50 17.87
CA GLU A 49 -2.20 -20.51 16.96
C GLU A 49 -1.13 -19.93 16.01
N ILE A 50 -1.38 -18.76 15.43
CA ILE A 50 -0.42 -18.08 14.54
C ILE A 50 0.84 -17.68 15.32
N ASN A 51 0.68 -17.21 16.56
CA ASN A 51 1.82 -16.80 17.38
C ASN A 51 2.63 -18.01 17.90
N GLU A 52 1.99 -19.14 18.18
CA GLU A 52 2.65 -20.38 18.57
C GLU A 52 3.45 -20.98 17.40
N ALA A 53 2.87 -20.99 16.19
CA ALA A 53 3.56 -21.41 14.97
C ALA A 53 4.80 -20.53 14.67
N ARG A 54 4.72 -19.22 14.94
CA ARG A 54 5.87 -18.31 14.84
C ARG A 54 6.96 -18.65 15.87
N ARG A 55 6.61 -18.88 17.13
CA ARG A 55 7.56 -19.24 18.21
C ARG A 55 8.29 -20.56 17.90
N LEU A 56 7.59 -21.56 17.36
CA LEU A 56 8.18 -22.84 16.93
C LEU A 56 9.20 -22.65 15.79
N LYS A 57 8.89 -21.82 14.79
CA LYS A 57 9.84 -21.47 13.71
C LYS A 57 11.09 -20.76 14.24
N TYR A 58 10.96 -19.87 15.22
CA TYR A 58 12.10 -19.18 15.81
C TYR A 58 12.99 -20.10 16.65
N ARG A 59 12.42 -21.06 17.39
CA ARG A 59 13.21 -22.08 18.12
C ARG A 59 13.99 -23.00 17.18
N ALA A 60 13.35 -23.46 16.09
CA ALA A 60 14.01 -24.32 15.10
C ALA A 60 15.16 -23.60 14.36
N LYS A 61 15.07 -22.29 14.14
CA LYS A 61 16.16 -21.51 13.51
C LYS A 61 17.36 -21.30 14.43
N LYS A 62 17.15 -21.27 15.74
CA LYS A 62 18.23 -21.01 16.71
C LYS A 62 19.08 -22.26 17.02
N SER A 63 18.54 -23.47 16.82
CA SER A 63 19.29 -24.72 16.99
C SER A 63 20.22 -25.07 15.82
N VAL A 64 20.09 -24.41 14.66
CA VAL A 64 20.89 -24.71 13.45
C VAL A 64 22.20 -23.90 13.37
N ASN A 65 22.32 -22.79 14.09
CA ASN A 65 23.51 -21.91 14.05
C ASN A 65 24.45 -22.04 15.27
N GLY A 66 24.29 -23.09 16.07
CA GLY A 66 25.00 -23.28 17.35
C GLY A 66 26.32 -24.05 17.30
N GLN A 67 26.94 -24.27 16.14
CA GLN A 67 28.23 -24.97 16.06
C GLN A 67 29.11 -24.42 14.94
N LYS A 68 30.05 -23.54 15.29
CA LYS A 68 31.41 -23.44 14.71
C LYS A 68 32.19 -22.34 15.44
N VAL A 69 32.84 -22.73 16.54
CA VAL A 69 34.00 -22.03 17.07
C VAL A 69 35.11 -23.08 17.18
N GLY A 70 36.17 -22.89 16.41
CA GLY A 70 37.36 -23.74 16.38
C GLY A 70 38.55 -22.89 15.93
N THR A 71 39.35 -22.47 16.90
CA THR A 71 40.59 -21.68 16.86
C THR A 71 41.71 -22.28 16.01
N SER A 72 42.51 -21.43 15.35
CA SER A 72 43.96 -21.65 15.19
C SER A 72 44.70 -20.35 14.82
N ASN A 73 45.85 -20.14 15.48
CA ASN A 73 46.76 -19.00 15.39
C ASN A 73 47.66 -19.04 14.15
N ARG A 74 48.02 -17.87 13.59
CA ARG A 74 49.41 -17.60 13.19
C ARG A 74 49.67 -16.09 13.05
N ALA A 75 50.58 -15.60 13.89
CA ALA A 75 51.19 -14.29 13.77
C ALA A 75 52.29 -14.30 12.69
N THR A 76 52.44 -13.19 11.96
CA THR A 76 53.75 -12.66 11.55
C THR A 76 53.66 -11.14 11.29
N PRO A 77 54.66 -10.35 11.71
CA PRO A 77 54.68 -8.89 11.56
C PRO A 77 55.48 -8.46 10.33
N ARG A 78 55.13 -7.33 9.70
CA ARG A 78 56.12 -6.29 9.28
C ARG A 78 55.52 -5.09 8.53
N LYS A 79 56.13 -3.95 8.90
CA LYS A 79 56.41 -2.73 8.14
C LYS A 79 55.29 -1.69 7.99
N ALA A 80 55.43 -0.67 8.84
CA ALA A 80 55.07 0.70 8.57
C ALA A 80 55.60 1.15 7.20
N LEU A 81 54.73 1.74 6.40
CA LEU A 81 55.06 2.65 5.31
C LEU A 81 54.06 3.79 5.36
N SER A 82 54.50 4.88 5.97
CA SER A 82 53.90 6.19 5.85
C SER A 82 53.90 6.59 4.39
N THR A 83 52.72 6.78 3.82
CA THR A 83 52.59 7.52 2.56
C THR A 83 51.56 8.59 2.78
N SER A 84 52.07 9.81 2.98
CA SER A 84 51.33 11.05 2.84
C SER A 84 50.71 11.08 1.45
N ALA A 85 49.39 11.02 1.38
CA ALA A 85 48.63 11.31 0.18
C ALA A 85 47.70 12.48 0.48
N ARG A 86 48.18 13.67 0.13
CA ARG A 86 47.38 14.88 -0.11
C ARG A 86 46.48 14.60 -1.32
N VAL A 87 45.18 14.35 -1.12
CA VAL A 87 44.16 14.51 -2.18
C VAL A 87 42.81 14.87 -1.55
N SER A 88 42.29 16.01 -2.02
CA SER A 88 40.89 16.44 -2.10
C SER A 88 40.13 16.80 -0.81
N GLU A 89 39.79 18.08 -0.71
CA GLU A 89 38.64 18.62 0.02
C GLU A 89 37.34 17.97 -0.49
N GLY A 90 37.10 16.71 -0.14
CA GLY A 90 35.74 16.20 -0.07
C GLY A 90 35.19 16.60 1.30
N GLU A 91 34.05 17.29 1.33
CA GLU A 91 33.27 17.48 2.56
C GLU A 91 33.27 16.16 3.34
N LYS A 92 33.81 16.18 4.56
CA LYS A 92 33.76 15.03 5.45
C LYS A 92 32.31 14.81 5.83
N ILE A 93 31.61 14.03 5.02
CA ILE A 93 30.29 13.51 5.34
C ILE A 93 30.42 12.80 6.69
N THR A 94 29.69 13.28 7.69
CA THR A 94 29.70 12.65 9.00
C THR A 94 29.21 11.21 8.86
N ARG A 95 29.69 10.30 9.72
CA ARG A 95 29.23 8.90 9.70
C ARG A 95 27.70 8.79 9.79
N GLU A 96 27.07 9.72 10.49
CA GLU A 96 25.61 9.86 10.61
C GLU A 96 24.94 10.22 9.28
N GLU A 97 25.49 11.21 8.56
CA GLU A 97 24.98 11.62 7.25
C GLU A 97 25.15 10.50 6.20
N SER A 98 26.27 9.77 6.24
CA SER A 98 26.47 8.58 5.39
C SER A 98 25.43 7.50 5.68
N THR A 99 25.14 7.25 6.96
CA THR A 99 24.15 6.24 7.38
C THR A 99 22.74 6.67 6.97
N ARG A 100 22.41 7.97 7.09
CA ARG A 100 21.13 8.53 6.66
C ARG A 100 20.93 8.35 5.15
N ARG A 101 21.93 8.69 4.34
CA ARG A 101 21.89 8.53 2.87
C ARG A 101 21.73 7.07 2.45
N GLU A 102 22.46 6.16 3.09
CA GLU A 102 22.28 4.72 2.85
C GLU A 102 20.86 4.24 3.20
N THR A 103 20.31 4.70 4.31
CA THR A 103 18.95 4.32 4.76
C THR A 103 17.90 4.85 3.78
N LEU A 104 18.02 6.12 3.37
CA LEU A 104 17.16 6.74 2.37
C LEU A 104 17.20 5.95 1.05
N SER A 105 18.40 5.61 0.56
CA SER A 105 18.57 4.83 -0.66
C SER A 105 17.85 3.47 -0.59
N ARG A 106 17.98 2.76 0.54
CA ARG A 106 17.28 1.48 0.76
C ARG A 106 15.76 1.65 0.79
N ALA A 107 15.26 2.70 1.43
CA ALA A 107 13.83 3.01 1.49
C ALA A 107 13.27 3.30 0.09
N LEU A 108 13.97 4.11 -0.72
CA LEU A 108 13.58 4.40 -2.10
C LEU A 108 13.55 3.14 -2.98
N VAL A 109 14.56 2.27 -2.85
CA VAL A 109 14.57 0.96 -3.55
C VAL A 109 13.37 0.12 -3.12
N LYS A 110 13.05 0.07 -1.82
CA LYS A 110 11.89 -0.66 -1.31
C LYS A 110 10.58 -0.10 -1.87
N GLY A 111 10.46 1.22 -1.99
CA GLY A 111 9.30 1.90 -2.57
C GLY A 111 9.12 1.54 -4.05
N ARG A 112 10.19 1.63 -4.85
CA ARG A 112 10.18 1.21 -6.25
C ARG A 112 9.81 -0.28 -6.42
N ASN A 113 10.27 -1.12 -5.51
CA ASN A 113 9.89 -2.53 -5.48
C ASN A 113 8.39 -2.72 -5.17
N GLN A 114 7.76 -1.87 -4.35
CA GLN A 114 6.31 -1.91 -4.13
C GLN A 114 5.54 -1.50 -5.38
N VAL A 115 5.95 -0.42 -6.07
CA VAL A 115 5.35 -0.01 -7.35
C VAL A 115 5.43 -1.16 -8.36
N THR A 116 6.59 -1.79 -8.45
CA THR A 116 6.82 -2.96 -9.31
C THR A 116 5.90 -4.13 -8.93
N ALA A 117 5.84 -4.48 -7.65
CA ALA A 117 4.96 -5.54 -7.15
C ALA A 117 3.48 -5.24 -7.43
N PHE A 118 3.08 -3.97 -7.33
CA PHE A 118 1.73 -3.52 -7.64
C PHE A 118 1.40 -3.73 -9.12
N ARG A 119 2.27 -3.28 -10.04
CA ARG A 119 2.13 -3.51 -11.48
C ARG A 119 2.02 -5.01 -11.83
N TYR A 120 2.71 -5.88 -11.09
CA TYR A 120 2.54 -7.32 -11.25
C TYR A 120 1.18 -7.84 -10.79
N GLN A 121 0.55 -7.23 -9.77
CA GLN A 121 -0.80 -7.59 -9.33
C GLN A 121 -1.89 -7.01 -10.24
N VAL A 122 -1.61 -5.88 -10.89
CA VAL A 122 -2.50 -5.16 -11.81
C VAL A 122 -1.87 -5.13 -13.21
N PRO A 123 -1.82 -6.28 -13.92
CA PRO A 123 -1.16 -6.36 -15.22
C PRO A 123 -1.96 -5.63 -16.30
N GLY A 124 -1.24 -5.05 -17.26
CA GLY A 124 -1.83 -4.30 -18.37
C GLY A 124 -2.29 -2.91 -17.95
N SER A 125 -3.30 -2.37 -18.63
CA SER A 125 -3.91 -1.12 -18.18
C SER A 125 -4.82 -1.37 -16.98
N VAL A 126 -4.94 -0.39 -16.08
CA VAL A 126 -5.86 -0.47 -14.92
C VAL A 126 -7.29 -0.75 -15.38
N ARG A 127 -7.70 -0.16 -16.50
CA ARG A 127 -9.01 -0.38 -17.10
C ARG A 127 -9.19 -1.84 -17.54
N GLU A 128 -8.24 -2.37 -18.31
CA GLU A 128 -8.29 -3.76 -18.77
C GLU A 128 -8.29 -4.74 -17.60
N TYR A 129 -7.51 -4.47 -16.55
CA TYR A 129 -7.51 -5.25 -15.34
C TYR A 129 -8.91 -5.32 -14.69
N PHE A 130 -9.54 -4.17 -14.46
CA PHE A 130 -10.88 -4.13 -13.85
C PHE A 130 -11.97 -4.64 -14.78
N ASP A 131 -11.92 -4.37 -16.08
CA ASP A 131 -12.88 -4.91 -17.05
C ASP A 131 -12.82 -6.46 -17.07
N LYS A 132 -11.63 -7.06 -17.00
CA LYS A 132 -11.47 -8.53 -16.86
C LYS A 132 -12.02 -9.06 -15.55
N LEU A 133 -11.75 -8.34 -14.45
CA LEU A 133 -12.17 -8.72 -13.11
C LEU A 133 -13.71 -8.69 -12.98
N CYS A 134 -14.35 -7.61 -13.43
CA CYS A 134 -15.80 -7.48 -13.51
C CYS A 134 -16.43 -8.47 -14.50
N GLY A 135 -15.81 -8.69 -15.67
CA GLY A 135 -16.29 -9.67 -16.65
C GLY A 135 -16.32 -11.09 -16.09
N ARG A 136 -15.28 -11.48 -15.34
CA ARG A 136 -15.25 -12.77 -14.64
C ARG A 136 -16.34 -12.87 -13.57
N PHE A 137 -16.52 -11.82 -12.77
CA PHE A 137 -17.62 -11.75 -11.81
C PHE A 137 -18.98 -11.98 -12.48
N THR A 138 -19.24 -11.34 -13.64
CA THR A 138 -20.51 -11.53 -14.37
C THR A 138 -20.72 -12.95 -14.88
N SER A 139 -19.63 -13.65 -15.22
CA SER A 139 -19.68 -15.03 -15.72
C SER A 139 -19.93 -16.02 -14.58
N ASP A 140 -19.26 -15.82 -13.44
CA ASP A 140 -19.38 -16.66 -12.25
C ASP A 140 -20.76 -16.50 -11.57
N LEU A 141 -21.32 -15.28 -11.60
CA LEU A 141 -22.65 -14.99 -11.06
C LEU A 141 -23.78 -15.70 -11.82
N GLY A 142 -23.62 -15.90 -13.13
CA GLY A 142 -24.54 -16.69 -13.95
C GLY A 142 -24.49 -18.20 -13.71
N ALA A 143 -23.48 -18.70 -12.98
CA ALA A 143 -23.19 -20.13 -12.83
C ALA A 143 -23.49 -20.70 -11.43
N TYR A 144 -24.09 -19.93 -10.52
CA TYR A 144 -24.33 -20.21 -9.09
C TYR A 144 -23.09 -20.10 -8.19
N ASP A 145 -22.87 -18.90 -7.63
CA ASP A 145 -22.80 -18.60 -6.19
C ASP A 145 -22.19 -17.19 -6.01
N HIS A 146 -23.05 -16.22 -5.70
CA HIS A 146 -22.63 -14.82 -5.46
C HIS A 146 -21.49 -14.74 -4.44
N CYS A 147 -21.46 -15.62 -3.44
CA CYS A 147 -20.43 -15.64 -2.40
C CYS A 147 -19.04 -15.96 -2.98
N VAL A 148 -18.95 -16.86 -3.98
CA VAL A 148 -17.69 -17.24 -4.61
C VAL A 148 -17.12 -16.06 -5.41
N ALA A 149 -17.98 -15.38 -6.17
CA ALA A 149 -17.58 -14.23 -6.99
C ALA A 149 -17.11 -13.04 -6.11
N ILE A 150 -17.80 -12.76 -5.00
CA ILE A 150 -17.40 -11.74 -4.02
C ILE A 150 -16.08 -12.12 -3.33
N THR A 151 -15.91 -13.40 -2.96
CA THR A 151 -14.68 -13.90 -2.33
C THR A 151 -13.48 -13.75 -3.28
N PHE A 152 -13.67 -14.02 -4.57
CA PHE A 152 -12.64 -13.83 -5.59
C PHE A 152 -12.19 -12.36 -5.68
N LEU A 153 -13.15 -11.42 -5.75
CA LEU A 153 -12.86 -9.99 -5.76
C LEU A 153 -12.11 -9.57 -4.50
N SER A 154 -12.63 -9.94 -3.33
CA SER A 154 -12.07 -9.58 -2.03
C SER A 154 -10.63 -10.08 -1.86
N HIS A 155 -10.35 -11.33 -2.22
CA HIS A 155 -9.00 -11.90 -2.12
C HIS A 155 -8.00 -11.23 -3.07
N ARG A 156 -8.44 -10.79 -4.26
CA ARG A 156 -7.58 -10.04 -5.19
C ARG A 156 -7.21 -8.67 -4.61
N LEU A 157 -8.18 -7.99 -4.01
CA LEU A 157 -7.98 -6.67 -3.41
C LEU A 157 -7.14 -6.72 -2.14
N GLU A 158 -7.27 -7.78 -1.33
CA GLU A 158 -6.46 -7.96 -0.12
C GLU A 158 -4.95 -7.97 -0.45
N LYS A 159 -4.55 -8.60 -1.56
CA LYS A 159 -3.14 -8.63 -1.98
C LYS A 159 -2.63 -7.26 -2.37
N ILE A 160 -3.46 -6.48 -3.05
CA ILE A 160 -3.12 -5.11 -3.46
C ILE A 160 -3.07 -4.20 -2.22
N GLY A 161 -4.00 -4.36 -1.28
CA GLY A 161 -4.02 -3.64 0.01
C GLY A 161 -2.73 -3.83 0.81
N LYS A 162 -2.22 -5.05 0.92
CA LYS A 162 -0.93 -5.33 1.62
C LYS A 162 0.26 -4.61 1.00
N ILE A 163 0.28 -4.47 -0.33
CA ILE A 163 1.31 -3.70 -1.04
C ILE A 163 1.17 -2.22 -0.70
N MET A 164 -0.06 -1.69 -0.65
CA MET A 164 -0.33 -0.31 -0.26
C MET A 164 0.06 0.03 1.17
N ASP A 165 -0.25 -0.84 2.14
CA ASP A 165 0.16 -0.62 3.53
C ASP A 165 1.68 -0.51 3.65
N THR A 166 2.40 -1.34 2.89
CA THR A 166 3.85 -1.29 2.81
C THR A 166 4.32 0.01 2.14
N MET A 167 3.68 0.42 1.06
CA MET A 167 3.99 1.66 0.35
C MET A 167 3.77 2.91 1.23
N ASP A 168 2.68 2.98 2.00
CA ASP A 168 2.43 4.08 2.95
C ASP A 168 3.52 4.17 4.01
N THR A 169 3.98 3.02 4.51
CA THR A 169 5.07 2.95 5.47
C THR A 169 6.36 3.49 4.86
N VAL A 170 6.69 3.09 3.63
CA VAL A 170 7.91 3.55 2.94
C VAL A 170 7.85 5.04 2.62
N VAL A 171 6.73 5.57 2.13
CA VAL A 171 6.59 7.01 1.84
C VAL A 171 6.74 7.84 3.11
N SER A 172 6.22 7.35 4.23
CA SER A 172 6.39 8.00 5.54
C SER A 172 7.85 7.95 6.01
N GLU A 173 8.54 6.83 5.80
CA GLU A 173 9.97 6.67 6.11
C GLU A 173 10.85 7.61 5.29
N VAL A 174 10.62 7.68 3.97
CA VAL A 174 11.32 8.60 3.07
C VAL A 174 11.08 10.06 3.48
N TYR A 175 9.83 10.43 3.77
CA TYR A 175 9.51 11.78 4.26
C TYR A 175 10.28 12.16 5.53
N GLN A 176 10.41 11.24 6.49
CA GLN A 176 11.16 11.48 7.71
C GLN A 176 12.67 11.62 7.45
N LEU A 177 13.19 10.92 6.44
CA LEU A 177 14.62 10.91 6.11
C LEU A 177 15.04 12.03 5.16
N SER A 178 14.18 12.52 4.27
CA SER A 178 14.54 13.51 3.25
C SER A 178 13.66 14.77 3.25
N GLY A 179 12.50 14.74 3.92
CA GLY A 179 11.53 15.83 3.93
C GLY A 179 10.66 15.84 2.66
N CYS A 180 10.27 17.04 2.22
CA CYS A 180 9.47 17.26 1.00
C CYS A 180 10.35 17.37 -0.27
N ASP A 181 11.33 16.50 -0.43
CA ASP A 181 12.22 16.52 -1.59
C ASP A 181 11.57 15.85 -2.83
N GLU A 182 12.27 15.91 -3.97
CA GLU A 182 11.78 15.35 -5.23
C GLU A 182 11.63 13.82 -5.17
N ASP A 183 12.52 13.13 -4.44
CA ASP A 183 12.44 11.69 -4.24
C ASP A 183 11.17 11.29 -3.48
N TRP A 184 10.84 12.01 -2.40
CA TRP A 184 9.57 11.82 -1.69
C TRP A 184 8.37 12.15 -2.57
N LYS A 185 8.38 13.28 -3.29
CA LYS A 185 7.25 13.69 -4.14
C LYS A 185 6.96 12.65 -5.22
N SER A 186 8.00 12.18 -5.92
CA SER A 186 7.88 11.14 -6.94
C SER A 186 7.25 9.87 -6.36
N LEU A 187 7.71 9.45 -5.18
CA LEU A 187 7.18 8.25 -4.53
C LEU A 187 5.73 8.45 -4.02
N ASP A 188 5.39 9.63 -3.52
CA ASP A 188 4.02 9.97 -3.09
C ASP A 188 3.04 10.06 -4.27
N GLU A 189 3.49 10.51 -5.44
CA GLU A 189 2.68 10.46 -6.67
C GLU A 189 2.34 9.03 -7.07
N ASP A 190 3.32 8.12 -7.06
CA ASP A 190 3.07 6.70 -7.33
C ASP A 190 2.13 6.09 -6.29
N ARG A 191 2.32 6.41 -5.01
CA ARG A 191 1.42 6.01 -3.93
C ARG A 191 -0.01 6.50 -4.17
N LYS A 192 -0.21 7.75 -4.60
CA LYS A 192 -1.54 8.32 -4.90
C LYS A 192 -2.21 7.58 -6.07
N LYS A 193 -1.46 7.26 -7.12
CA LYS A 193 -1.95 6.48 -8.27
C LYS A 193 -2.39 5.08 -7.83
N MET A 194 -1.54 4.37 -7.09
CA MET A 194 -1.84 3.03 -6.57
C MET A 194 -3.06 3.06 -5.62
N ARG A 195 -3.15 4.07 -4.74
CA ARG A 195 -4.28 4.25 -3.82
C ARG A 195 -5.60 4.41 -4.57
N ARG A 196 -5.61 5.19 -5.66
CA ARG A 196 -6.81 5.37 -6.49
C ARG A 196 -7.32 4.03 -7.03
N VAL A 197 -6.42 3.16 -7.47
CA VAL A 197 -6.75 1.81 -7.93
C VAL A 197 -7.31 0.95 -6.81
N CYS A 198 -6.74 1.01 -5.60
CA CYS A 198 -7.32 0.32 -4.45
C CYS A 198 -8.73 0.79 -4.13
N THR A 199 -8.96 2.11 -4.14
CA THR A 199 -10.29 2.69 -3.89
C THR A 199 -11.31 2.19 -4.90
N TRP A 200 -10.99 2.17 -6.20
CA TRP A 200 -11.88 1.59 -7.20
C TRP A 200 -12.15 0.11 -6.94
N GLY A 201 -11.13 -0.65 -6.55
CA GLY A 201 -11.29 -2.04 -6.17
C GLY A 201 -12.25 -2.24 -5.00
N GLU A 202 -12.07 -1.48 -3.92
CA GLU A 202 -12.93 -1.50 -2.73
C GLU A 202 -14.38 -1.16 -3.07
N GLU A 203 -14.61 -0.13 -3.87
CA GLU A 203 -15.93 0.26 -4.38
C GLU A 203 -16.59 -0.88 -5.16
N LEU A 204 -15.84 -1.54 -6.06
CA LEU A 204 -16.34 -2.68 -6.83
C LEU A 204 -16.73 -3.85 -5.93
N SER A 205 -15.89 -4.19 -4.94
CA SER A 205 -16.18 -5.28 -4.00
C SER A 205 -17.42 -4.97 -3.14
N ALA A 206 -17.56 -3.73 -2.68
CA ALA A 206 -18.71 -3.28 -1.92
C ALA A 206 -20.01 -3.35 -2.74
N MET A 207 -20.01 -2.81 -3.96
CA MET A 207 -21.17 -2.86 -4.85
C MET A 207 -21.54 -4.29 -5.23
N ALA A 208 -20.54 -5.12 -5.57
CA ALA A 208 -20.73 -6.53 -5.88
C ALA A 208 -21.30 -7.34 -4.70
N GLY A 209 -20.99 -6.95 -3.46
CA GLY A 209 -21.48 -7.60 -2.26
C GLY A 209 -22.86 -7.14 -1.78
N LEU A 210 -23.16 -5.85 -1.93
CA LEU A 210 -24.41 -5.26 -1.43
C LEU A 210 -25.54 -5.32 -2.44
N VAL A 211 -25.27 -4.95 -3.70
CA VAL A 211 -26.30 -4.82 -4.74
C VAL A 211 -25.77 -5.39 -6.07
N PRO A 212 -25.69 -6.72 -6.20
CA PRO A 212 -25.05 -7.36 -7.36
C PRO A 212 -25.73 -7.01 -8.70
N ASP A 213 -27.04 -6.83 -8.72
CA ASP A 213 -27.79 -6.49 -9.94
C ASP A 213 -27.48 -5.07 -10.44
N GLU A 214 -27.38 -4.09 -9.53
CA GLU A 214 -26.96 -2.73 -9.86
C GLU A 214 -25.51 -2.71 -10.36
N PHE A 215 -24.62 -3.45 -9.69
CA PHE A 215 -23.25 -3.62 -10.16
C PHE A 215 -23.18 -4.16 -11.60
N LEU A 216 -23.99 -5.18 -11.93
CA LEU A 216 -24.05 -5.75 -13.27
C LEU A 216 -24.62 -4.75 -14.29
N HIS A 217 -25.63 -3.98 -13.90
CA HIS A 217 -26.20 -2.93 -14.74
C HIS A 217 -25.15 -1.85 -15.04
N ASP A 218 -24.47 -1.34 -14.01
CA ASP A 218 -23.46 -0.29 -14.12
C ASP A 218 -22.25 -0.75 -14.92
N PHE A 219 -21.83 -2.01 -14.77
CA PHE A 219 -20.76 -2.58 -15.58
C PHE A 219 -21.11 -2.63 -17.06
N LYS A 220 -22.35 -3.03 -17.40
CA LYS A 220 -22.84 -3.14 -18.77
C LYS A 220 -23.05 -1.76 -19.41
N THR A 221 -23.55 -0.79 -18.66
CA THR A 221 -23.79 0.58 -19.11
C THR A 221 -22.56 1.48 -19.05
N LYS A 222 -21.41 0.94 -18.59
CA LYS A 222 -20.14 1.66 -18.43
C LYS A 222 -20.22 2.82 -17.44
N ALA A 223 -21.00 2.66 -16.37
CA ALA A 223 -21.25 3.64 -15.34
C ALA A 223 -20.37 3.47 -14.08
N LEU A 224 -19.54 2.43 -13.99
CA LEU A 224 -18.62 2.24 -12.87
C LEU A 224 -17.58 3.37 -12.79
N ALA A 225 -17.19 3.76 -11.57
CA ALA A 225 -16.27 4.87 -11.33
C ALA A 225 -14.97 4.78 -12.13
N TYR A 226 -14.32 3.61 -12.15
CA TYR A 226 -13.09 3.41 -12.94
C TYR A 226 -13.35 3.54 -14.45
N GLN A 227 -14.52 3.14 -14.95
CA GLN A 227 -14.88 3.22 -16.38
C GLN A 227 -15.25 4.64 -16.81
N ILE A 228 -15.63 5.51 -15.88
CA ILE A 228 -15.88 6.93 -16.15
C ILE A 228 -14.55 7.70 -16.09
N GLN A 229 -13.77 7.50 -15.02
CA GLN A 229 -12.56 8.28 -14.75
C GLN A 229 -11.39 7.90 -15.68
N LEU A 230 -11.23 6.62 -16.02
CA LEU A 230 -10.18 6.18 -16.97
C LEU A 230 -10.53 6.42 -18.45
N ARG A 231 -11.68 7.06 -18.77
CA ARG A 231 -11.88 7.60 -20.13
C ARG A 231 -11.04 8.85 -20.38
N HIS A 232 -10.59 9.50 -19.30
CA HIS A 232 -9.90 10.78 -19.35
C HIS A 232 -8.41 10.66 -18.95
N ASP A 233 -8.07 9.68 -18.12
CA ASP A 233 -6.71 9.42 -17.66
C ASP A 233 -6.30 7.97 -17.97
N ASP A 234 -5.36 7.77 -18.89
CA ASP A 234 -4.63 6.50 -18.98
C ASP A 234 -3.68 6.43 -17.79
N LEU A 235 -4.18 5.89 -16.68
CA LEU A 235 -3.41 5.71 -15.46
C LEU A 235 -2.39 4.59 -15.69
N LEU A 236 -1.24 4.97 -16.25
CA LEU A 236 -0.05 4.13 -16.30
C LEU A 236 0.58 4.16 -14.91
N ILE A 237 0.35 3.07 -14.16
CA ILE A 237 1.07 2.82 -12.91
C ILE A 237 2.44 2.35 -13.22
#